data_AF-A0AAD4KHQ8-F1
#
_entry.id   AF-A0AAD4KHQ8-F1
#
_cell.length_a   1.000
_cell.length_b   1.000
_cell.length_c   1.000
_cell.angle_alpha   90.00
_cell.angle_beta   90.00
_cell.angle_gamma   90.00
#
_symmetry.space_group_name_H-M   'P 1'
#
loop_
_entity.id
_entity.type
_entity.pdbx_description
1 polymer ?
#
loop_
_entity_poly.entity_id
_entity_poly.type
_entity_poly.pdbx_seq_one_letter_code
_entity_poly.pdbx_strand_id
1 'polypeptide(L)'
;MKFTTVLLLALPAVSLAQTAPPTPTPTGNLTVCKQQAGPYAQFCARCEPQCNGRTGTAYSQCLYSVFSDINYIESLCEAHNGNNCENQSVDDVCGPA
;
A
#
# COMPACT_ATOMS: atom_id res chain seq x y z
N MET A 1 -47.50 13.00 -38.61
CA MET A 1 -46.16 13.61 -38.70
C MET A 1 -45.41 13.29 -37.42
N LYS A 2 -44.39 12.43 -37.45
CA LYS A 2 -43.58 12.07 -36.27
C LYS A 2 -42.33 12.95 -36.24
N PHE A 3 -42.11 13.68 -35.15
CA PHE A 3 -40.93 14.53 -34.97
C PHE A 3 -39.86 13.75 -34.21
N THR A 4 -38.77 13.44 -34.90
CA THR A 4 -37.59 12.76 -34.34
C THR A 4 -36.60 13.83 -33.90
N THR A 5 -36.44 14.02 -32.59
CA THR A 5 -35.43 14.91 -32.02
C THR A 5 -34.25 14.06 -31.54
N VAL A 6 -33.09 14.18 -32.18
CA VAL A 6 -31.82 13.63 -31.68
C VAL A 6 -30.94 14.81 -31.30
N LEU A 7 -30.72 14.97 -29.99
CA LEU A 7 -29.82 15.96 -29.42
C LEU A 7 -28.41 15.36 -29.41
N LEU A 8 -27.53 15.83 -30.29
CA LEU A 8 -26.11 15.48 -30.31
C LEU A 8 -25.35 16.37 -29.31
N LEU A 9 -24.96 15.80 -28.17
CA LEU A 9 -24.04 16.43 -27.22
C LEU A 9 -22.61 16.29 -27.73
N ALA A 10 -22.01 17.40 -28.15
CA ALA A 10 -20.57 17.50 -28.40
C ALA A 10 -19.82 17.61 -27.07
N LEU A 11 -18.99 16.63 -26.73
CA LEU A 11 -18.06 16.72 -25.60
C LEU A 11 -16.70 17.26 -26.08
N PRO A 12 -16.11 18.26 -25.41
CA PRO A 12 -14.75 18.68 -25.67
C PRO A 12 -13.77 17.61 -25.15
N ALA A 13 -12.93 17.10 -26.03
CA ALA A 13 -11.85 16.19 -25.66
C ALA A 13 -10.79 16.98 -24.87
N VAL A 14 -10.73 16.74 -23.56
CA VAL A 14 -9.68 17.28 -22.70
C VAL A 14 -8.50 16.32 -22.78
N SER A 15 -7.43 16.73 -23.48
CA SER A 15 -6.17 15.99 -23.51
C SER A 15 -5.49 16.07 -22.14
N LEU A 16 -5.57 15.00 -21.36
CA LEU A 16 -4.78 14.83 -20.14
C LEU A 16 -3.33 14.56 -20.53
N ALA A 17 -2.46 15.57 -20.38
CA ALA A 17 -1.02 15.38 -20.40
C ALA A 17 -0.65 14.37 -19.30
N GLN A 18 -0.13 13.21 -19.71
CA GLN A 18 0.37 12.19 -18.79
C GLN A 18 1.70 12.67 -18.21
N THR A 19 1.66 13.33 -17.06
CA THR A 19 2.85 13.53 -16.23
C THR A 19 3.33 12.14 -15.82
N ALA A 20 4.50 11.72 -16.33
CA ALA A 20 5.09 10.45 -15.95
C ALA A 20 5.24 10.39 -14.40
N PRO A 21 4.81 9.30 -13.75
CA PRO A 21 4.99 9.16 -12.31
C PRO A 21 6.48 9.15 -11.97
N PRO A 22 6.91 9.79 -10.86
CA PRO A 22 8.31 9.76 -10.44
C PRO A 22 8.72 8.30 -10.18
N THR A 23 9.83 7.88 -10.78
CA THR A 23 10.46 6.58 -10.49
C THR A 23 10.80 6.52 -9.01
N PRO A 24 10.23 5.58 -8.22
CA PRO A 24 10.65 5.43 -6.84
C PRO A 24 12.09 4.89 -6.83
N THR A 25 12.95 5.54 -6.05
CA THR A 25 14.31 5.07 -5.77
C THR A 25 14.31 4.43 -4.39
N PRO A 26 14.38 3.09 -4.22
CA PRO A 26 14.35 2.51 -2.88
C PRO A 26 15.58 1.62 -2.63
N THR A 27 16.78 2.16 -2.73
CA THR A 27 17.95 1.50 -2.11
C THR A 27 18.13 1.96 -0.65
N GLY A 28 17.64 3.16 -0.29
CA GLY A 28 17.66 3.68 1.09
C GLY A 28 16.46 3.26 1.97
N ASN A 29 15.31 2.96 1.37
CA ASN A 29 14.04 2.74 2.08
C ASN A 29 13.95 1.40 2.81
N LEU A 30 14.61 0.36 2.30
CA LEU A 30 14.60 -0.97 2.93
C LEU A 30 15.39 -1.00 4.24
N THR A 31 16.42 -0.17 4.40
CA THR A 31 17.19 -0.11 5.66
C THR A 31 16.35 0.45 6.79
N VAL A 32 15.65 1.57 6.55
CA VAL A 32 14.73 2.15 7.54
C VAL A 32 13.59 1.18 7.83
N CYS A 33 13.05 0.53 6.81
CA CYS A 33 12.05 -0.52 7.00
C CYS A 33 12.56 -1.63 7.92
N LYS A 34 13.74 -2.21 7.66
CA LYS A 34 14.29 -3.31 8.49
C LYS A 34 14.49 -2.92 9.94
N GLN A 35 14.83 -1.65 10.20
CA GLN A 35 14.93 -1.14 11.58
C GLN A 35 13.58 -1.05 12.28
N GLN A 36 12.51 -0.67 11.56
CA GLN A 36 11.16 -0.59 12.12
C GLN A 36 10.45 -1.94 12.20
N ALA A 37 10.73 -2.84 11.25
CA ALA A 37 10.03 -4.10 11.06
C ALA A 37 10.36 -5.16 12.11
N GLY A 38 11.52 -5.08 12.77
CA GLY A 38 11.94 -6.06 13.77
C GLY A 38 11.90 -7.50 13.21
N PRO A 39 11.06 -8.41 13.76
CA PRO A 39 10.95 -9.79 13.29
C PRO A 39 10.37 -9.91 11.86
N TYR A 40 9.73 -8.85 11.34
CA TYR A 40 9.10 -8.83 10.01
C TYR A 40 10.01 -8.29 8.91
N ALA A 41 11.32 -8.16 9.16
CA ALA A 41 12.27 -7.53 8.24
C ALA A 41 12.29 -8.16 6.84
N GLN A 42 11.98 -9.45 6.72
CA GLN A 42 11.84 -10.15 5.44
C GLN A 42 10.69 -9.61 4.57
N PHE A 43 9.65 -9.03 5.18
CA PHE A 43 8.47 -8.53 4.46
C PHE A 43 8.61 -7.06 4.05
N CYS A 44 9.75 -6.43 4.30
CA CYS A 44 9.95 -5.01 4.00
C CYS A 44 9.66 -4.63 2.55
N ALA A 45 10.12 -5.42 1.57
CA ALA A 45 9.88 -5.12 0.15
C ALA A 45 8.38 -5.19 -0.20
N ARG A 46 7.61 -5.96 0.55
CA ARG A 46 6.18 -6.16 0.35
C ARG A 46 5.35 -5.09 1.06
N CYS A 47 5.80 -4.64 2.23
CA CYS A 47 5.08 -3.68 3.06
C CYS A 47 5.46 -2.21 2.79
N GLU A 48 6.63 -1.93 2.19
CA GLU A 48 7.05 -0.57 1.82
C GLU A 48 6.01 0.23 1.02
N PRO A 49 5.32 -0.36 0.02
CA PRO A 49 4.35 0.36 -0.80
C PRO A 49 3.17 0.96 -0.02
N GLN A 50 2.85 0.45 1.17
CA GLN A 50 1.83 1.02 2.07
C GLN A 50 2.19 2.45 2.51
N CYS A 51 3.48 2.80 2.45
CA CYS A 51 4.01 4.09 2.86
C CYS A 51 4.44 4.98 1.69
N ASN A 52 4.04 4.64 0.47
CA ASN A 52 4.34 5.43 -0.72
C ASN A 52 3.87 6.90 -0.58
N GLY A 53 4.68 7.83 -1.07
CA GLY A 53 4.42 9.27 -1.00
C GLY A 53 4.76 9.91 0.36
N ARG A 54 5.22 9.13 1.35
CA ARG A 54 5.74 9.67 2.62
C ARG A 54 7.27 9.72 2.59
N THR A 55 7.84 10.69 3.31
CA THR A 55 9.29 10.86 3.41
C THR A 55 9.73 11.15 4.85
N GLY A 56 11.01 10.95 5.15
CA GLY A 56 11.60 11.25 6.46
C GLY A 56 10.86 10.58 7.63
N THR A 57 10.57 11.36 8.68
CA THR A 57 9.85 10.88 9.87
C THR A 57 8.47 10.32 9.56
N ALA A 58 7.74 10.90 8.60
CA ALA A 58 6.41 10.42 8.22
C ALA A 58 6.46 9.02 7.58
N TYR A 59 7.54 8.72 6.85
CA TYR A 59 7.78 7.39 6.31
C TYR A 59 8.11 6.38 7.41
N SER A 60 9.02 6.72 8.33
CA SER A 60 9.37 5.84 9.46
C SER A 60 8.17 5.55 10.36
N GLN A 61 7.33 6.57 10.65
CA GLN A 61 6.11 6.39 11.44
C GLN A 61 5.08 5.52 10.71
N CYS A 62 4.98 5.64 9.40
CA CYS A 62 4.11 4.76 8.62
C CYS A 62 4.55 3.31 8.70
N LEU A 63 5.84 3.02 8.50
CA LEU A 63 6.38 1.67 8.65
C LEU A 63 6.15 1.11 10.06
N TYR A 64 6.42 1.91 11.08
CA TYR A 64 6.15 1.53 12.47
C TYR A 64 4.68 1.14 12.68
N SER A 65 3.74 1.92 12.13
CA SER A 65 2.31 1.61 12.20
C SER A 65 1.99 0.30 11.48
N VAL A 66 2.47 0.13 10.25
CA VAL A 66 2.24 -1.07 9.43
C VAL A 66 2.70 -2.34 10.17
N PHE A 67 3.91 -2.34 10.73
CA PHE A 67 4.43 -3.50 11.46
C PHE A 67 3.80 -3.68 12.85
N SER A 68 3.30 -2.62 13.46
CA SER A 68 2.50 -2.71 14.69
C SER A 68 1.15 -3.38 14.42
N ASP A 69 0.50 -3.06 13.30
CA ASP A 69 -0.75 -3.68 12.88
C ASP A 69 -0.56 -5.17 12.57
N ILE A 70 0.52 -5.53 11.86
CA ILE A 70 0.90 -6.94 11.62
C ILE A 70 1.06 -7.69 12.94
N ASN A 71 1.83 -7.15 13.89
CA ASN A 71 2.07 -7.76 15.19
C ASN A 71 0.76 -7.93 15.99
N TYR A 72 -0.14 -6.95 15.92
CA TYR A 72 -1.44 -7.02 16.57
C TYR A 72 -2.31 -8.13 15.98
N ILE A 73 -2.41 -8.22 14.66
CA ILE A 73 -3.21 -9.24 13.97
C ILE A 73 -2.62 -10.64 14.20
N GLU A 74 -1.30 -10.78 14.15
CA GLU A 74 -0.63 -12.04 14.46
C GLU A 74 -0.93 -12.49 15.89
N SER A 75 -0.77 -11.59 16.88
CA SER A 75 -1.07 -11.88 18.28
C SER A 75 -2.52 -12.32 18.49
N LEU A 76 -3.47 -11.70 17.78
CA LEU A 76 -4.88 -12.12 17.79
C LEU A 76 -5.05 -13.51 17.18
N CYS A 77 -4.48 -13.76 16.00
CA CYS A 77 -4.52 -15.08 15.38
C CYS A 77 -3.98 -16.16 16.31
N GLU A 78 -2.83 -15.92 16.95
CA GLU A 78 -2.24 -16.84 17.93
C GLU A 78 -3.14 -17.07 19.15
N ALA A 79 -3.74 -16.00 19.70
CA ALA A 79 -4.65 -16.08 20.82
C ALA A 79 -5.91 -16.93 20.53
N HIS A 80 -6.28 -17.04 19.26
CA HIS A 80 -7.40 -17.86 18.79
C HIS A 80 -6.97 -19.26 18.30
N ASN A 81 -5.75 -19.70 18.58
CA ASN A 81 -5.15 -20.95 18.08
C ASN A 81 -5.15 -21.05 16.54
N GLY A 82 -4.98 -19.91 15.87
CA GLY A 82 -4.81 -19.84 14.42
C GLY A 82 -3.50 -20.51 13.97
N ASN A 83 -3.41 -20.77 12.67
CA ASN A 83 -2.23 -21.35 12.04
C ASN A 83 -1.61 -20.33 11.08
N ASN A 84 -0.30 -20.35 10.85
CA ASN A 84 0.34 -19.46 9.86
C ASN A 84 0.06 -17.96 10.11
N CYS A 85 0.04 -17.55 11.37
CA CYS A 85 -0.41 -16.21 11.79
C CYS A 85 0.46 -15.08 11.26
N GLU A 86 1.78 -15.27 11.17
CA GLU A 86 2.71 -14.31 10.56
C GLU A 86 2.36 -14.00 9.10
N ASN A 87 2.20 -15.02 8.26
CA ASN A 87 1.88 -14.76 6.85
C ASN A 87 0.47 -14.21 6.69
N GLN A 88 -0.50 -14.66 7.49
CA GLN A 88 -1.86 -14.11 7.43
C GLN A 88 -1.89 -12.62 7.82
N SER A 89 -1.20 -12.22 8.90
CA SER A 89 -1.16 -10.82 9.31
C SER A 89 -0.46 -9.93 8.28
N VAL A 90 0.61 -10.43 7.65
CA VAL A 90 1.28 -9.73 6.55
C VAL A 90 0.39 -9.67 5.29
N ASP A 91 -0.36 -10.72 4.96
CA ASP A 91 -1.35 -10.74 3.89
C ASP A 91 -2.45 -9.70 4.10
N ASP A 92 -2.96 -9.58 5.31
CA ASP A 92 -4.02 -8.63 5.66
C ASP A 92 -3.57 -7.16 5.57
N VAL A 93 -2.33 -6.86 5.95
CA VAL A 93 -1.82 -5.47 5.99
C VAL A 93 -1.10 -5.08 4.70
N CYS A 94 -0.26 -5.95 4.16
CA CYS A 94 0.61 -5.64 3.04
C CYS A 94 0.08 -6.15 1.69
N GLY A 95 -1.03 -6.91 1.69
CA GLY A 95 -1.60 -7.56 0.50
C GLY A 95 -0.78 -8.78 0.09
N PRO A 96 -1.38 -9.80 -0.57
CA PRO A 96 -0.80 -11.14 -0.75
C PRO A 96 0.55 -11.14 -1.50
N ALA A 97 1.35 -12.18 -1.27
CA ALA A 97 2.65 -12.40 -1.91
C ALA A 97 2.55 -12.69 -3.42
#